data_AF-A0A2G9TFP8-F1
#
_entry.id   AF-A0A2G9TFP8-F1
#
_cell.length_a   1.000
_cell.length_b   1.000
_cell.length_c   1.000
_cell.angle_alpha   90.00
_cell.angle_beta   90.00
_cell.angle_gamma   90.00
#
_symmetry.space_group_name_H-M   'P 1'
#
loop_
_entity.id
_entity.type
_entity.pdbx_description
1 polymer ?
#
loop_
_entity_poly.entity_id
_entity_poly.type
_entity_poly.pdbx_seq_one_letter_code
_entity_poly.pdbx_strand_id
1 'polypeptide(L)'
;TIGKDIREFFRGRYQVTQKCLESDEEPKQVTSEEFYQLSCFLSPEVRYIQSGIKEKLSGEIEKMSNVLGRNAKWERNVLIDRLPAYVSVQMVRFFYKESSQ
;
A
#
# COMPACT_ATOMS: atom_id res chain seq x y z
N THR A 1 17.42 31.94 6.79
CA THR A 1 17.45 30.62 6.12
C THR A 1 16.38 29.76 6.75
N ILE A 2 15.22 29.62 6.12
CA ILE A 2 14.13 28.78 6.64
C ILE A 2 14.66 27.34 6.60
N GLY A 3 14.85 26.72 7.77
CA GLY A 3 15.33 25.35 7.86
C GLY A 3 14.40 24.41 7.09
N LYS A 4 14.96 23.40 6.42
CA LYS A 4 14.15 22.36 5.76
C LYS A 4 13.24 21.70 6.81
N ASP A 5 11.98 21.52 6.44
CA ASP A 5 11.02 20.78 7.26
C ASP A 5 11.52 19.34 7.48
N ILE A 6 11.57 18.91 8.75
CA ILE A 6 12.02 17.56 9.15
C ILE A 6 11.26 16.46 8.39
N ARG A 7 9.98 16.69 8.06
CA ARG A 7 9.13 15.73 7.36
C ARG A 7 9.68 15.35 5.99
N GLU A 8 10.39 16.26 5.34
CA GLU A 8 11.01 16.03 4.02
C GLU A 8 12.04 14.91 4.03
N PHE A 9 12.71 14.68 5.16
CA PHE A 9 13.68 13.60 5.30
C PHE A 9 13.03 12.22 5.40
N PHE A 10 11.76 12.16 5.81
CA PHE A 10 10.99 10.92 5.97
C PHE A 10 9.96 10.70 4.85
N ARG A 11 9.74 11.70 3.99
CA ARG A 11 8.76 11.64 2.90
C ARG A 11 9.25 10.78 1.74
N GLY A 12 8.66 9.60 1.60
CA GLY A 12 8.72 8.77 0.40
C GLY A 12 7.49 8.97 -0.50
N ARG A 13 7.56 8.41 -1.70
CA ARG A 13 6.47 8.45 -2.67
C ARG A 13 6.22 7.08 -3.27
N TYR A 14 4.97 6.69 -3.31
CA TYR A 14 4.49 5.54 -4.04
C TYR A 14 3.97 5.95 -5.42
N GLN A 15 4.13 5.03 -6.35
CA GLN A 15 3.33 4.95 -7.56
C GLN A 15 2.36 3.78 -7.39
N VAL A 16 1.07 4.09 -7.40
CA VAL A 16 0.00 3.12 -7.22
C VAL A 16 -0.66 2.90 -8.57
N THR A 17 -0.84 1.63 -8.90
CA THR A 17 -1.50 1.16 -10.10
C THR A 17 -2.71 0.35 -9.69
N GLN A 18 -3.87 0.64 -10.30
CA GLN A 18 -5.10 -0.10 -10.08
C GLN A 18 -5.65 -0.60 -11.42
N LYS A 19 -5.95 -1.90 -11.50
CA LYS A 19 -6.62 -2.51 -12.66
C LYS A 19 -7.88 -3.22 -12.17
N CYS A 20 -9.02 -3.03 -12.84
CA CYS A 20 -10.20 -3.84 -12.57
C CYS A 20 -9.92 -5.28 -13.02
N LEU A 21 -10.27 -6.26 -12.19
CA LEU A 21 -10.12 -7.69 -12.49
C LEU A 21 -11.34 -8.27 -13.19
N GLU A 22 -12.46 -7.54 -13.21
CA GLU A 22 -13.75 -8.00 -13.72
C GLU A 22 -14.14 -7.33 -15.06
N SER A 23 -13.40 -6.32 -15.51
CA SER A 23 -13.62 -5.66 -16.81
C SER A 23 -12.31 -5.08 -17.34
N ASP A 24 -12.03 -5.32 -18.62
CA ASP A 24 -10.89 -4.72 -19.34
C ASP A 24 -11.25 -3.37 -20.00
N GLU A 25 -12.52 -2.96 -19.97
CA GLU A 25 -12.98 -1.65 -20.48
C GLU A 25 -12.63 -0.51 -19.51
N GLU A 26 -12.44 -0.82 -18.22
CA GLU A 26 -11.96 0.13 -17.22
C GLU A 26 -10.47 0.42 -17.45
N PRO A 27 -10.07 1.67 -17.70
CA PRO A 27 -8.67 2.01 -17.92
C PRO A 27 -7.86 1.78 -16.64
N LYS A 28 -6.62 1.35 -16.81
CA LYS A 28 -5.65 1.24 -15.73
C LYS A 28 -5.42 2.61 -15.08
N GLN A 29 -5.66 2.70 -13.78
CA GLN A 29 -5.51 3.94 -13.03
C GLN A 29 -4.10 3.99 -12.42
N VAL A 30 -3.40 5.10 -12.59
CA VAL A 30 -2.07 5.33 -12.01
C VAL A 30 -2.14 6.60 -11.17
N THR A 31 -1.82 6.48 -9.88
CA THR A 31 -1.82 7.58 -8.92
C THR A 31 -0.50 7.64 -8.17
N SER A 32 -0.25 8.78 -7.52
CA SER A 32 0.90 8.96 -6.65
C SER A 32 0.45 9.26 -5.23
N GLU A 33 1.03 8.55 -4.26
CA GLU A 33 0.68 8.65 -2.84
C GLU A 33 1.96 8.92 -2.03
N GLU A 34 1.90 9.80 -1.04
CA GLU A 34 3.03 10.03 -0.13
C GLU A 34 3.01 9.05 1.04
N PHE A 35 4.18 8.69 1.55
CA PHE A 35 4.31 7.92 2.78
C PHE A 35 5.44 8.45 3.65
N TYR A 36 5.30 8.26 4.97
CA TYR A 36 6.31 8.63 5.97
C TYR A 36 6.85 7.43 6.73
N GLN A 37 6.20 6.27 6.56
CA GLN A 37 6.50 5.02 7.24
C GLN A 37 6.07 3.83 6.38
N LEU A 38 6.87 2.77 6.39
CA LEU A 38 6.53 1.48 5.81
C LEU A 38 5.90 0.59 6.88
N SER A 39 4.79 -0.06 6.58
CA SER A 39 4.19 -1.07 7.46
C SER A 39 4.71 -2.45 7.08
N CYS A 40 5.33 -3.15 8.04
CA CYS A 40 5.71 -4.54 7.93
C CYS A 40 4.75 -5.38 8.76
N PHE A 41 3.84 -6.09 8.11
CA PHE A 41 2.91 -6.99 8.79
C PHE A 41 3.63 -8.28 9.15
N LEU A 42 3.54 -8.68 10.42
CA LEU A 42 4.19 -9.88 10.93
C LEU A 42 3.13 -10.97 11.06
N SER A 43 3.09 -11.85 10.06
CA SER A 43 2.38 -13.12 10.11
C SER A 43 3.36 -14.25 10.47
N PRO A 44 2.87 -15.44 10.88
CA PRO A 44 3.72 -16.61 11.09
C PRO A 44 4.55 -17.02 9.85
N GLU A 45 4.13 -16.60 8.66
CA GLU A 45 4.79 -16.90 7.38
C GLU A 45 5.90 -15.90 7.05
N VAL A 46 5.84 -14.69 7.61
CA VAL A 46 6.84 -13.63 7.39
C VAL A 46 8.07 -13.88 8.26
N ARG A 47 9.09 -14.48 7.65
CA ARG A 47 10.42 -14.68 8.27
C ARG A 47 11.38 -13.50 8.06
N TYR A 48 11.12 -12.68 7.05
CA TYR A 48 11.99 -11.58 6.67
C TYR A 48 11.21 -10.28 6.44
N ILE A 49 11.82 -9.15 6.80
CA ILE A 49 11.20 -7.81 6.73
C ILE A 49 10.73 -7.48 5.31
N GLN A 50 11.52 -7.83 4.28
CA GLN A 50 11.14 -7.57 2.90
C GLN A 50 9.82 -8.24 2.50
N SER A 51 9.52 -9.42 3.06
CA SER A 51 8.28 -10.13 2.79
C SER A 51 7.10 -9.40 3.41
N GLY A 52 7.20 -9.03 4.69
CA GLY A 52 6.12 -8.33 5.40
C GLY A 52 5.85 -6.91 4.88
N ILE A 53 6.85 -6.24 4.29
CA ILE A 53 6.64 -4.98 3.57
C ILE A 53 5.93 -5.23 2.24
N LYS A 54 6.38 -6.25 1.49
CA LYS A 54 5.83 -6.57 0.16
C LYS A 54 4.35 -6.94 0.21
N GLU A 55 3.91 -7.63 1.26
CA GLU A 55 2.49 -7.95 1.48
C GLU A 55 1.57 -6.72 1.43
N LYS A 56 2.05 -5.53 1.85
CA LYS A 56 1.24 -4.30 1.79
C LYS A 56 1.28 -3.61 0.42
N LEU A 57 2.27 -3.92 -0.40
CA LEU A 57 2.50 -3.28 -1.70
C LEU A 57 1.68 -3.90 -2.82
N SER A 58 1.15 -5.11 -2.63
CA SER A 58 0.28 -5.79 -3.60
C SER A 58 -0.94 -6.35 -2.90
N GLY A 59 -2.13 -6.12 -3.45
CA GLY A 59 -3.35 -6.73 -2.92
C GLY A 59 -4.58 -6.43 -3.76
N GLU A 60 -5.67 -7.11 -3.43
CA GLU A 60 -6.99 -6.84 -4.00
C GLU A 60 -7.74 -5.84 -3.13
N ILE A 61 -8.46 -4.93 -3.76
CA ILE A 61 -9.37 -3.99 -3.11
C ILE A 61 -10.74 -4.07 -3.78
N GLU A 62 -11.79 -3.79 -3.00
CA GLU A 62 -13.12 -3.57 -3.55
C GLU A 62 -13.35 -2.07 -3.77
N LYS A 63 -13.77 -1.73 -4.98
CA LYS A 63 -14.05 -0.35 -5.39
C LYS A 63 -15.23 -0.36 -6.36
N MET A 64 -16.09 0.66 -6.27
CA MET A 64 -17.16 0.86 -7.23
C MET A 64 -16.58 1.04 -8.64
N SER A 65 -17.03 0.19 -9.57
CA SER A 65 -16.75 0.32 -11.00
C SER A 65 -17.86 1.14 -11.64
N ASN A 66 -17.48 2.15 -12.42
CA ASN A 66 -18.44 2.97 -13.15
C ASN A 66 -18.96 2.23 -14.38
N VAL A 67 -18.15 1.34 -14.96
CA VAL A 67 -18.54 0.52 -16.11
C VAL A 67 -19.55 -0.56 -15.71
N LEU A 68 -19.33 -1.23 -14.57
CA LEU A 68 -20.19 -2.32 -14.09
C LEU A 68 -21.36 -1.84 -13.21
N GLY A 69 -21.33 -0.59 -12.72
CA GLY A 69 -22.37 -0.04 -11.85
C GLY A 69 -22.47 -0.68 -10.47
N ARG A 70 -21.42 -1.40 -10.03
CA ARG A 70 -21.35 -2.11 -8.75
C ARG A 70 -19.93 -2.14 -8.20
N ASN A 71 -19.76 -2.58 -6.95
CA ASN A 71 -18.44 -2.92 -6.44
C ASN A 71 -17.85 -4.09 -7.23
N ALA A 72 -16.60 -3.92 -7.62
CA ALA A 72 -15.82 -4.91 -8.32
C ALA A 72 -14.47 -5.07 -7.63
N LYS A 73 -13.79 -6.17 -7.94
CA LYS A 73 -12.42 -6.43 -7.50
C LYS A 73 -11.43 -5.69 -8.36
N TRP A 74 -10.50 -5.02 -7.70
CA TRP A 74 -9.40 -4.30 -8.33
C TRP A 74 -8.09 -4.82 -7.78
N GLU A 75 -7.14 -5.07 -8.66
CA GLU A 75 -5.77 -5.34 -8.30
C GLU A 75 -5.07 -4.01 -8.04
N ARG A 76 -4.58 -3.80 -6.81
CA ARG A 76 -3.78 -2.64 -6.41
C ARG A 76 -2.31 -3.05 -6.28
N ASN A 77 -1.49 -2.53 -7.18
CA ASN A 77 -0.04 -2.71 -7.20
C ASN A 77 0.65 -1.40 -6.83
N VAL A 78 1.59 -1.44 -5.89
CA VAL A 78 2.30 -0.28 -5.37
C VAL A 78 3.80 -0.47 -5.52
N LEU A 79 4.46 0.52 -6.12
CA LEU A 79 5.91 0.60 -6.20
C LEU A 79 6.41 1.84 -5.48
N ILE A 80 7.59 1.77 -4.89
CA ILE A 80 8.26 2.94 -4.33
C ILE A 80 8.90 3.70 -5.49
N ASP A 81 8.37 4.89 -5.77
CA ASP A 81 8.87 5.79 -6.80
C ASP A 81 10.00 6.68 -6.26
N ARG A 82 9.91 7.11 -5.00
CA ARG A 82 10.95 7.88 -4.32
C ARG A 82 11.18 7.39 -2.90
N LEU A 83 12.44 7.11 -2.56
CA LEU A 83 12.85 6.80 -1.20
C LEU A 83 13.14 8.08 -0.39
N PRO A 84 12.78 8.11 0.91
CA PRO A 84 13.22 9.16 1.82
C PRO A 84 14.68 8.97 2.23
N ALA A 85 15.28 10.01 2.85
CA ALA A 85 16.62 9.91 3.41
C ALA A 85 16.66 8.99 4.64
N TYR A 86 15.59 8.99 5.44
CA TYR A 86 15.38 8.07 6.55
C TYR A 86 14.05 7.33 6.38
N VAL A 87 14.11 6.01 6.34
CA VAL A 87 12.93 5.15 6.26
C VAL A 87 12.58 4.66 7.66
N SER A 88 11.37 4.94 8.12
CA SER A 88 10.82 4.32 9.32
C SER A 88 10.02 3.07 8.93
N VAL A 89 10.21 1.97 9.67
CA VAL A 89 9.48 0.71 9.45
C VAL A 89 8.69 0.36 10.71
N GLN A 90 7.37 0.30 10.58
CA GLN A 90 6.48 -0.13 11.64
C GLN A 90 6.32 -1.65 11.61
N MET A 91 6.74 -2.32 12.68
CA MET A 91 6.55 -3.75 12.86
C MET A 91 5.17 -4.02 13.44
N VAL A 92 4.19 -4.31 12.57
CA VAL A 92 2.80 -4.56 12.97
C VAL A 92 2.68 -6.01 13.45
N ARG A 93 2.64 -6.19 14.78
CA ARG A 93 2.54 -7.51 15.45
C ARG A 93 1.17 -7.82 16.01
N PHE A 94 0.30 -6.82 16.11
CA PHE A 94 -0.99 -6.97 16.74
C PHE A 94 -2.01 -7.40 15.69
N PHE A 95 -2.63 -8.54 15.93
CA PHE A 95 -3.78 -9.02 15.17
C PHE A 95 -4.91 -9.30 16.17
N TYR A 96 -6.09 -8.75 15.89
CA TYR A 96 -7.27 -9.04 16.68
C TYR A 96 -7.93 -10.31 16.14
N LYS A 97 -7.92 -11.39 16.93
CA LYS A 97 -8.76 -12.57 16.67
C LYS A 97 -10.09 -12.33 17.37
N GLU A 98 -11.18 -12.27 16.61
CA GLU A 98 -12.50 -12.51 17.20
C GLU A 98 -12.47 -13.92 17.81
N SER A 99 -12.65 -14.00 19.12
CA SER A 99 -12.93 -15.26 19.78
C SER A 99 -14.26 -15.76 19.25
N SER A 100 -14.21 -16.72 18.32
CA SER A 100 -15.37 -17.46 17.87
C SER A 100 -16.12 -18.00 19.09
N GLN A 101 -17.39 -17.62 19.19
CA GLN A 101 -18.35 -18.17 20.14
C GLN A 101 -18.71 -19.61 19.74
#